data_AF-A0A4Y3M0T0-F1
#
_entry.id   AF-A0A4Y3M0T0-F1
#
_cell.length_a   1.000
_cell.length_b   1.000
_cell.length_c   1.000
_cell.angle_alpha   90.00
_cell.angle_beta   90.00
_cell.angle_gamma   90.00
#
_symmetry.space_group_name_H-M   'P 1'
#
loop_
_entity.id
_entity.type
_entity.pdbx_description
1 polymer ?
#
loop_
_entity_poly.entity_id
_entity_poly.type
_entity_poly.pdbx_seq_one_letter_code
_entity_poly.pdbx_strand_id
1 'polypeptide(L)'
;MLKHLSGILAVSALFAGTMAIAPMTGTAHAQFVPYSGPYRQPPPPPHVLPEPIPPHGGDMRWVPGHWRWSGNGYQWQPGHLTRRPGLRHA
;
A
#
# COMPACT_ATOMS: atom_id res chain seq x y z
N MET A 1 -29.36 29.95 36.31
CA MET A 1 -29.47 28.60 35.67
C MET A 1 -29.39 28.64 34.14
N LEU A 2 -29.84 29.70 33.45
CA LEU A 2 -29.87 29.76 31.97
C LEU A 2 -28.49 29.84 31.26
N LYS A 3 -27.42 30.24 31.97
CA LYS A 3 -26.06 30.36 31.42
C LYS A 3 -25.38 29.01 31.11
N HIS A 4 -25.74 27.95 31.83
CA HIS A 4 -25.14 26.62 31.66
C HIS A 4 -25.75 25.83 30.48
N LEU A 5 -26.99 26.16 30.09
CA LEU A 5 -27.66 25.53 28.95
C LEU A 5 -27.00 25.86 27.61
N SER A 6 -26.51 27.09 27.47
CA SER A 6 -25.89 27.59 26.23
C SER A 6 -24.51 26.95 25.98
N GLY A 7 -23.74 26.72 27.04
CA GLY A 7 -22.44 26.04 26.94
C GLY A 7 -22.56 24.57 26.51
N ILE A 8 -23.59 23.86 27.00
CA ILE A 8 -23.84 22.46 26.64
C ILE A 8 -24.29 22.34 25.17
N LEU A 9 -25.08 23.29 24.67
CA LEU A 9 -25.48 23.34 23.26
C LEU A 9 -24.29 23.61 22.33
N ALA A 10 -23.38 24.51 22.71
CA ALA A 10 -22.18 24.81 21.92
C ALA A 10 -21.21 23.61 21.84
N VAL A 11 -21.02 22.88 22.94
CA VAL A 11 -20.20 21.66 22.97
C VAL A 11 -20.83 20.53 22.14
N SER A 12 -22.17 20.41 22.17
CA SER A 12 -22.90 19.43 21.37
C SER A 12 -22.79 19.68 19.86
N ALA A 13 -22.85 20.95 19.43
CA ALA A 13 -22.71 21.31 18.01
C ALA A 13 -21.31 21.01 17.47
N LEU A 14 -20.26 21.18 18.28
CA LEU A 14 -18.88 20.83 17.91
C LEU A 14 -18.67 19.32 17.83
N PHE A 15 -19.32 18.53 18.70
CA PHE A 15 -19.22 17.07 18.67
C PHE A 15 -19.95 16.45 17.47
N ALA A 16 -21.08 17.03 17.04
CA ALA A 16 -21.78 16.59 15.83
C ALA A 16 -21.01 16.95 14.54
N GLY A 17 -20.28 18.06 14.53
CA GLY A 17 -19.54 18.52 13.35
C GLY A 17 -18.35 17.64 12.95
N THR A 18 -17.72 16.94 13.89
CA THR A 18 -16.53 16.13 13.60
C THR A 18 -16.83 14.74 13.02
N MET A 19 -18.04 14.20 13.23
CA MET A 19 -18.42 12.89 12.66
C MET A 19 -18.95 12.95 11.21
N ALA A 20 -19.15 14.15 10.66
CA ALA A 20 -19.65 14.31 9.28
C ALA A 20 -18.57 14.07 8.20
N ILE A 21 -17.30 13.87 8.59
CA ILE A 21 -16.23 13.56 7.66
C ILE A 21 -16.10 12.04 7.60
N ALA A 22 -16.93 11.40 6.77
CA ALA A 22 -16.72 10.00 6.43
C ALA A 22 -15.31 9.84 5.81
N PRO A 23 -14.45 8.94 6.31
CA PRO A 23 -13.17 8.68 5.66
C PRO A 23 -13.46 8.15 4.25
N MET A 24 -13.16 8.94 3.23
CA MET A 24 -13.16 8.49 1.84
C MET A 24 -12.05 7.46 1.68
N THR A 25 -12.34 6.21 2.06
CA THR A 25 -11.48 5.07 1.79
C THR A 25 -11.74 4.68 0.33
N GLY A 26 -10.88 5.17 -0.57
CA GLY A 26 -10.94 4.79 -1.98
C GLY A 26 -10.53 3.33 -2.16
N THR A 27 -11.44 2.49 -2.65
CA THR A 27 -11.09 1.15 -3.11
C THR A 27 -10.48 1.26 -4.52
N ALA A 28 -9.18 1.02 -4.64
CA ALA A 28 -8.55 0.88 -5.95
C ALA A 28 -9.01 -0.45 -6.57
N HIS A 29 -9.92 -0.40 -7.54
CA HIS A 29 -10.36 -1.58 -8.29
C HIS A 29 -9.42 -1.81 -9.48
N ALA A 30 -8.59 -2.85 -9.40
CA ALA A 30 -7.82 -3.32 -10.55
C ALA A 30 -8.71 -4.23 -11.41
N GLN A 31 -8.99 -3.81 -12.65
CA GLN A 31 -9.67 -4.67 -13.63
C GLN A 31 -8.65 -5.59 -14.31
N PHE A 32 -8.97 -6.88 -14.32
CA PHE A 32 -8.18 -7.88 -15.02
C PHE A 32 -8.56 -7.91 -16.50
N VAL A 33 -7.65 -7.50 -17.38
CA VAL A 33 -7.83 -7.55 -18.84
C VAL A 33 -6.80 -8.53 -19.42
N PRO A 34 -7.22 -9.71 -19.94
CA PRO A 34 -6.34 -10.66 -20.63
C PRO A 34 -5.55 -9.99 -21.76
N TYR A 35 -4.24 -10.20 -21.79
CA TYR A 35 -3.40 -9.73 -22.89
C TYR A 35 -3.54 -10.72 -24.05
N SER A 36 -4.01 -10.24 -25.20
CA SER A 36 -4.24 -11.02 -26.42
C SER A 36 -3.26 -10.67 -27.54
N GLY A 37 -2.03 -10.29 -27.19
CA GLY A 37 -1.04 -9.82 -28.17
C GLY A 37 -0.57 -10.91 -29.15
N PRO A 38 -0.10 -10.50 -30.34
CA PRO A 38 0.31 -11.42 -31.42
C PRO A 38 1.60 -12.19 -31.15
N TYR A 39 2.37 -11.77 -30.13
CA TYR A 39 3.62 -12.41 -29.73
C TYR A 39 3.41 -13.04 -28.34
N ARG A 40 3.90 -14.28 -28.15
CA ARG A 40 3.91 -14.97 -26.84
C ARG A 40 4.77 -14.26 -25.78
N GLN A 41 5.34 -13.11 -26.12
CA GLN A 41 6.20 -12.33 -25.27
C GLN A 41 5.36 -11.21 -24.63
N PRO A 42 5.39 -11.09 -23.29
CA PRO A 42 4.68 -10.01 -22.63
C PRO A 42 5.23 -8.64 -23.06
N PRO A 43 4.40 -7.58 -23.04
CA PRO A 43 4.85 -6.20 -23.26
C PRO A 43 6.01 -5.84 -22.33
N PRO A 44 6.80 -4.79 -22.60
CA PRO A 44 7.79 -4.31 -21.63
C PRO A 44 7.16 -3.93 -20.28
N PRO A 45 7.78 -4.27 -19.14
CA PRO A 45 7.26 -3.89 -17.83
C PRO A 45 7.35 -2.37 -17.62
N PRO A 46 6.44 -1.78 -16.82
CA PRO A 46 6.52 -0.36 -16.44
C PRO A 46 7.81 -0.03 -15.68
N HIS A 47 8.17 1.25 -15.69
CA HIS A 47 9.30 1.73 -14.90
C HIS A 47 9.12 1.42 -13.41
N VAL A 48 10.18 0.96 -12.76
CA VAL A 48 10.19 0.72 -11.32
C VAL A 48 10.37 2.05 -10.60
N LEU A 49 9.43 2.42 -9.74
CA LEU A 49 9.62 3.53 -8.81
C LEU A 49 10.64 3.09 -7.73
N PRO A 50 11.53 3.99 -7.28
CA PRO A 50 12.44 3.69 -6.18
C PRO A 50 11.65 3.25 -4.94
N GLU A 51 11.90 2.03 -4.46
CA GLU A 51 11.29 1.52 -3.23
C GLU A 51 12.12 2.00 -2.02
N PRO A 52 11.49 2.56 -0.97
CA PRO A 52 12.21 2.90 0.25
C PRO A 52 12.80 1.62 0.85
N ILE A 53 14.12 1.54 0.95
CA ILE A 53 14.78 0.39 1.56
C ILE A 53 14.62 0.53 3.08
N PRO A 54 13.87 -0.37 3.75
CA PRO A 54 13.73 -0.31 5.19
C PRO A 54 15.09 -0.55 5.85
N PRO A 55 15.40 0.12 6.98
CA PRO A 55 16.61 -0.19 7.75
C PRO A 55 16.59 -1.66 8.18
N HIS A 56 17.67 -2.37 7.92
CA HIS A 56 17.81 -3.79 8.22
C HIS A 56 19.12 -4.07 8.93
N GLY A 57 19.05 -4.82 10.03
CA GLY A 57 20.20 -5.17 10.86
C GLY A 57 20.74 -6.58 10.59
N GLY A 58 22.00 -6.80 10.97
CA GLY A 58 22.62 -8.13 11.05
C GLY A 58 22.61 -8.93 9.75
N ASP A 59 22.04 -10.13 9.80
CA ASP A 59 22.06 -11.13 8.72
C ASP A 59 21.00 -10.88 7.65
N MET A 60 20.19 -9.84 7.77
CA MET A 60 19.10 -9.57 6.85
C MET A 60 19.61 -8.86 5.58
N ARG A 61 19.00 -9.17 4.44
CA ARG A 61 19.24 -8.55 3.15
C ARG A 61 17.90 -8.13 2.55
N TRP A 62 17.82 -6.89 2.08
CA TRP A 62 16.72 -6.42 1.26
C TRP A 62 16.74 -7.08 -0.13
N VAL A 63 15.63 -7.68 -0.51
CA VAL A 63 15.35 -8.15 -1.87
C VAL A 63 14.42 -7.12 -2.49
N PRO A 64 14.84 -6.36 -3.53
CA PRO A 64 13.99 -5.36 -4.16
C PRO A 64 12.77 -6.02 -4.82
N GLY A 65 11.65 -5.29 -4.85
CA GLY A 65 10.47 -5.72 -5.58
C GLY A 65 10.72 -5.84 -7.08
N HIS A 66 9.85 -6.57 -7.77
CA HIS A 66 9.93 -6.76 -9.23
C HIS A 66 8.55 -6.93 -9.85
N TRP A 67 8.45 -6.64 -11.15
CA TRP A 67 7.26 -6.92 -11.93
C TRP A 67 7.19 -8.41 -12.28
N ARG A 68 6.06 -9.05 -11.97
CA ARG A 68 5.76 -10.43 -12.39
C ARG A 68 4.64 -10.41 -13.43
N TRP A 69 4.85 -11.10 -14.55
CA TRP A 69 3.82 -11.27 -15.56
C TRP A 69 2.76 -12.27 -15.09
N SER A 70 1.48 -11.87 -15.12
CA SER A 70 0.33 -12.69 -14.71
C SER A 70 -0.47 -13.27 -15.90
N GLY A 71 -0.02 -13.06 -17.14
CA GLY A 71 -0.74 -13.46 -18.36
C GLY A 71 -1.59 -12.35 -19.00
N ASN A 72 -1.87 -11.29 -18.25
CA ASN A 72 -2.83 -10.21 -18.58
C ASN A 72 -2.22 -8.84 -18.36
N GLY A 73 -1.21 -8.80 -17.49
CA GLY A 73 -0.57 -7.58 -17.05
C GLY A 73 0.56 -7.91 -16.09
N TYR A 74 1.28 -6.86 -15.75
CA TYR A 74 2.31 -6.92 -14.73
C TYR A 74 1.70 -6.67 -13.35
N GLN A 75 2.05 -7.54 -12.41
CA GLN A 75 1.74 -7.39 -10.99
C GLN A 75 3.03 -7.06 -10.25
N TRP A 76 3.01 -5.97 -9.49
CA TRP A 76 4.15 -5.60 -8.65
C TRP A 76 4.25 -6.61 -7.51
N GLN A 77 5.42 -7.23 -7.36
CA GLN A 77 5.76 -8.02 -6.20
C GLN A 77 6.60 -7.14 -5.27
N PRO A 78 6.07 -6.75 -4.09
CA PRO A 78 6.81 -5.91 -3.15
C PRO A 78 8.15 -6.51 -2.75
N GLY A 79 9.12 -5.64 -2.48
CA GLY A 79 10.38 -6.08 -1.88
C GLY A 79 10.16 -6.66 -0.49
N HIS A 80 11.11 -7.48 -0.05
CA HIS A 80 11.05 -8.07 1.29
C HIS A 80 12.45 -8.27 1.87
N LEU A 81 12.51 -8.35 3.20
CA LEU A 81 13.73 -8.74 3.90
C LEU A 81 13.84 -10.26 3.92
N THR A 82 15.01 -10.77 3.54
CA THR A 82 15.35 -12.19 3.67
C THR A 82 16.61 -12.36 4.50
N ARG A 83 16.78 -13.52 5.14
CA ARG A 83 18.02 -13.85 5.85
C ARG A 83 19.09 -14.26 4.83
N ARG A 84 20.31 -13.77 4.98
CA ARG A 84 21.45 -14.20 4.16
C ARG A 84 21.65 -15.71 4.32
N PRO A 85 21.65 -16.50 3.22
CA PRO A 85 22.04 -17.90 3.28
C PRO A 85 23.51 -17.97 3.70
N GLY A 86 23.81 -18.48 4.89
CA GLY A 86 25.18 -18.62 5.39
C GLY A 86 25.38 -18.49 6.91
N LEU A 87 24.45 -17.89 7.65
CA LEU A 87 24.56 -17.77 9.12
C LEU A 87 23.79 -18.89 9.86
N ARG A 88 24.10 -20.13 9.51
CA ARG A 88 23.70 -21.30 10.30
C ARG A 88 24.98 -22.00 10.79
N HIS A 89 25.25 -21.83 12.09
CA HIS A 89 26.21 -22.58 12.92
C HIS A 89 27.69 -22.50 12.50
N ALA A 90 28.43 -21.60 13.16
CA ALA A 90 29.83 -21.80 13.53
C ALA A 90 29.90 -21.76 15.05
#